data_AF-A0A5P9H0Q5-F1
#
_entry.id   AF-A0A5P9H0Q5-F1
#
_cell.length_a   1.000
_cell.length_b   1.000
_cell.length_c   1.000
_cell.angle_alpha   90.00
_cell.angle_beta   90.00
_cell.angle_gamma   90.00
#
_symmetry.space_group_name_H-M   'P 1'
#
loop_
_entity.id
_entity.type
_entity.pdbx_description
1 polymer ?
#
loop_
_entity_poly.entity_id
_entity_poly.type
_entity_poly.pdbx_seq_one_letter_code
_entity_poly.pdbx_strand_id
1 'polypeptide(L)' 'MPQTEGTEDDTGPHPAESSSETSIAVRILLFLGVLLVAWGGAIVLWGVPGLYLPALALVPVIWLFLLIISRA' A
#
# COMPACT_ATOMS: atom_id res chain seq x y z
N MET A 1 -43.41 -20.72 -22.37
CA MET A 1 -43.21 -19.26 -22.24
C MET A 1 -43.97 -18.80 -21.02
N PRO A 2 -43.63 -17.70 -20.35
CA PRO A 2 -42.32 -17.14 -20.01
C PRO A 2 -42.28 -16.83 -18.49
N GLN A 3 -41.09 -16.71 -17.89
CA GLN A 3 -40.89 -15.70 -16.84
C GLN A 3 -39.58 -15.00 -17.21
N THR A 4 -39.65 -14.28 -18.32
CA THR A 4 -38.84 -13.08 -18.55
C THR A 4 -39.69 -11.93 -18.05
N GLU A 5 -39.45 -11.44 -16.84
CA GLU A 5 -39.93 -10.14 -16.35
C GLU A 5 -39.28 -10.00 -14.97
N GLY A 6 -38.26 -9.15 -14.87
CA GLY A 6 -38.46 -7.73 -14.56
C GLY A 6 -38.27 -7.63 -13.06
N THR A 7 -37.21 -6.98 -12.57
CA THR A 7 -37.17 -5.53 -12.33
C THR A 7 -35.87 -5.35 -11.57
N GLU A 8 -34.84 -4.68 -12.12
CA GLU A 8 -34.66 -3.23 -11.91
C GLU A 8 -34.99 -2.78 -10.49
N ASP A 9 -34.16 -3.12 -9.50
CA ASP A 9 -33.99 -2.43 -8.21
C ASP A 9 -32.76 -3.10 -7.56
N ASP A 10 -31.66 -2.44 -7.21
CA ASP A 10 -31.53 -1.11 -6.63
C ASP A 10 -30.39 -0.33 -7.30
N THR A 11 -30.73 0.55 -8.23
CA THR A 11 -29.93 1.78 -8.44
C THR A 11 -30.39 2.79 -7.39
N GLY A 12 -30.16 2.46 -6.11
CA GLY A 12 -30.16 3.44 -5.05
C GLY A 12 -28.83 4.18 -5.10
N PRO A 13 -28.78 5.53 -4.95
CA PRO A 13 -27.52 6.21 -4.69
C PRO A 13 -26.93 5.55 -3.44
N HIS A 14 -25.83 4.81 -3.55
CA HIS A 14 -25.16 4.21 -2.40
C HIS A 14 -24.19 5.24 -1.82
N PRO A 15 -24.59 6.06 -0.82
CA PRO A 15 -23.85 7.23 -0.41
C PRO A 15 -23.25 6.95 0.96
N ALA A 16 -22.24 6.07 1.08
CA ALA A 16 -21.58 5.89 2.39
C ALA A 16 -20.18 5.25 2.43
N GLU A 17 -19.65 4.55 1.42
CA GLU A 17 -18.34 3.86 1.58
C GLU A 17 -17.12 4.58 0.97
N SER A 18 -17.31 5.46 -0.01
CA SER A 18 -16.18 6.07 -0.75
C SER A 18 -15.33 7.06 0.07
N SER A 19 -15.87 7.61 1.15
CA SER A 19 -15.17 8.62 1.97
C SER A 19 -14.06 8.01 2.85
N SER A 20 -14.26 6.80 3.39
CA SER A 20 -13.24 6.10 4.19
C SER A 20 -12.09 5.59 3.33
N GLU A 21 -12.38 5.02 2.16
CA GLU A 21 -11.35 4.54 1.23
C GLU A 21 -10.49 5.70 0.71
N THR A 22 -11.11 6.83 0.35
CA THR A 22 -10.37 8.03 -0.05
C THR A 22 -9.48 8.54 1.10
N SER A 23 -9.98 8.54 2.34
CA SER A 23 -9.19 8.97 3.50
C SER A 23 -8.00 8.03 3.80
N ILE A 24 -8.18 6.73 3.63
CA ILE A 24 -7.11 5.73 3.76
C ILE A 24 -6.08 5.90 2.64
N ALA A 25 -6.52 6.05 1.39
CA ALA A 25 -5.64 6.28 0.25
C ALA A 25 -4.80 7.56 0.42
N VAL A 26 -5.42 8.65 0.86
CA VAL A 26 -4.71 9.91 1.16
C VAL A 26 -3.67 9.71 2.27
N ARG A 27 -3.99 8.97 3.34
CA ARG A 27 -3.02 8.66 4.40
C ARG A 27 -1.85 7.84 3.88
N ILE A 28 -2.10 6.82 3.07
CA ILE A 28 -1.05 5.97 2.49
C ILE A 28 -0.16 6.81 1.57
N LEU A 29 -0.75 7.63 0.69
CA LEU A 29 0.00 8.52 -0.20
C LEU A 29 0.82 9.55 0.57
N LEU A 30 0.28 10.13 1.65
CA LEU A 30 1.04 11.04 2.51
C LEU A 30 2.20 10.32 3.19
N PHE A 31 1.97 9.14 3.76
CA PHE A 31 3.03 8.33 4.38
C PHE A 31 4.14 7.98 3.38
N LEU A 32 3.74 7.52 2.19
CA LEU A 32 4.67 7.12 1.15
C LEU A 32 5.44 8.34 0.61
N GLY A 33 4.78 9.49 0.45
CA GLY A 33 5.43 10.74 0.05
C GLY A 33 6.46 11.20 1.07
N VAL A 34 6.12 11.20 2.37
CA VAL A 34 7.07 11.54 3.44
C VAL A 34 8.24 10.55 3.47
N LEU A 35 7.97 9.25 3.32
CA LEU A 35 9.00 8.22 3.26
C LEU A 35 9.96 8.44 2.08
N LEU A 36 9.44 8.75 0.90
CA LEU A 36 10.24 9.04 -0.29
C LEU A 36 11.07 10.31 -0.14
N VAL A 37 10.51 11.37 0.44
CA VAL A 37 11.24 12.63 0.68
C VAL A 37 12.33 12.44 1.73
N ALA A 38 12.02 11.74 2.83
CA ALA A 38 13.02 11.43 3.86
C ALA A 38 14.13 10.53 3.30
N TRP A 39 13.78 9.55 2.47
CA TRP A 39 14.75 8.67 1.80
C TRP A 39 15.59 9.42 0.75
N GLY A 40 14.96 10.22 -0.11
CA GLY A 40 15.65 11.08 -1.06
C GLY A 40 16.58 12.09 -0.38
N GLY A 41 16.12 12.68 0.73
CA GLY A 41 16.94 13.55 1.58
C GLY A 41 18.14 12.80 2.17
N ALA A 42 17.96 11.57 2.65
CA ALA A 42 19.07 10.74 3.11
C ALA A 42 20.09 10.45 2.00
N ILE A 43 19.64 10.22 0.77
CA ILE A 43 20.53 10.07 -0.40
C ILE A 43 21.29 11.37 -0.69
N VAL A 44 20.66 12.54 -0.58
CA VAL A 44 21.34 13.82 -0.85
C VAL A 44 22.34 14.18 0.24
N LEU A 45 21.99 14.00 1.53
CA LEU A 45 22.87 14.37 2.64
C LEU A 45 24.05 13.40 2.82
N TRP A 46 23.83 12.10 2.59
CA TRP A 46 24.82 11.06 2.88
C TRP A 46 25.33 10.36 1.61
N GLY A 47 24.69 10.53 0.46
CA GLY A 47 25.08 9.89 -0.79
C GLY A 47 24.77 8.40 -0.80
N VAL A 48 25.79 7.64 -1.17
CA VAL A 48 25.79 6.17 -1.27
C VAL A 48 25.29 5.46 0.00
N PRO A 49 25.69 5.82 1.24
CA PRO A 49 25.13 5.20 2.44
C PRO A 49 23.61 5.40 2.62
N GLY A 50 23.03 6.50 2.13
CA GLY A 50 21.57 6.71 2.13
C GLY A 50 20.83 5.75 1.18
N LEU A 51 21.47 5.38 0.06
CA LEU A 51 20.97 4.36 -0.87
C LEU A 51 21.06 2.94 -0.27
N TYR A 52 22.07 2.68 0.56
CA TYR A 52 22.25 1.37 1.21
C TYR A 52 21.31 1.12 2.39
N LEU A 53 20.72 2.14 3.03
CA LEU A 53 19.80 1.94 4.17
C LEU A 53 18.64 0.97 3.88
N PRO A 54 17.82 1.15 2.82
CA PRO A 54 16.74 0.21 2.51
C PRO A 54 17.25 -1.16 2.10
N ALA A 55 18.37 -1.23 1.38
CA ALA A 55 18.98 -2.50 0.98
C ALA A 55 19.46 -3.30 2.20
N LEU A 56 20.19 -2.65 3.12
CA LEU A 56 20.69 -3.25 4.37
C LEU A 56 19.56 -3.66 5.31
N ALA A 57 18.46 -2.91 5.36
CA ALA A 57 17.30 -3.28 6.16
C ALA A 57 16.57 -4.51 5.58
N LEU A 58 16.50 -4.64 4.25
CA LEU A 58 15.81 -5.75 3.59
C LEU A 58 16.59 -7.08 3.64
N VAL A 59 17.92 -7.06 3.71
CA VAL A 59 18.74 -8.27 3.81
C VAL A 59 18.34 -9.18 4.99
N PRO A 60 18.32 -8.72 6.27
CA PRO A 60 17.91 -9.56 7.38
C PRO A 60 16.42 -9.90 7.35
N VAL A 61 15.57 -9.02 6.77
CA VAL A 61 14.12 -9.28 6.62
C VAL A 61 13.88 -10.47 5.69
N ILE A 62 14.51 -10.48 4.51
CA ILE A 62 14.41 -11.60 3.56
C ILE A 62 14.97 -12.86 4.19
N TRP A 63 16.11 -12.76 4.88
CA TRP A 63 16.70 -13.91 5.58
C TRP A 63 15.75 -14.51 6.62
N LEU A 64 15.10 -13.68 7.44
CA LEU A 64 14.11 -14.13 8.42
C LEU A 64 12.89 -14.75 7.75
N PHE A 65 12.42 -14.16 6.65
CA PHE A 65 11.28 -14.66 5.87
C PHE A 65 11.58 -16.05 5.29
N LEU A 66 12.78 -16.24 4.73
CA LEU A 66 13.26 -17.53 4.26
C LEU A 66 13.33 -18.56 5.40
N LEU A 67 13.84 -18.15 6.56
CA LEU A 67 13.96 -19.03 7.72
C LEU A 67 12.59 -19.48 8.24
N ILE A 68 11.59 -18.59 8.23
CA ILE A 68 10.20 -18.91 8.57
C ILE A 68 9.57 -19.89 7.59
N ILE A 69 9.79 -19.70 6.28
CA ILE A 69 9.23 -20.58 5.25
C ILE A 69 9.94 -21.93 5.22
N SER A 70 11.26 -21.97 5.40
CA SER A 70 12.02 -23.24 5.45
C SER A 70 11.72 -24.08 6.69
N ARG A 71 11.16 -23.48 7.75
CA ARG A 71 10.75 -24.21 8.96
C ARG A 71 9.23 -24.45 9.04
N ALA A 72 8.46 -23.92 8.10
CA ALA A 72 7.04 -24.24 7.92
C ALA A 72 6.90 -25.53 7.11
#